data_AF-A0A4R1K845-F1
#
_entry.id   AF-A0A4R1K845-F1
#
_cell.length_a   1.000
_cell.length_b   1.000
_cell.length_c   1.000
_cell.angle_alpha   90.00
_cell.angle_beta   90.00
_cell.angle_gamma   90.00
#
_symmetry.space_group_name_H-M   'P 1'
#
loop_
_entity.id
_entity.type
_entity.pdbx_description
1 polymer ?
#
loop_
_entity_poly.entity_id
_entity_poly.type
_entity_poly.pdbx_seq_one_letter_code
_entity_poly.pdbx_strand_id
1 'polypeptide(L)'
;MIQGLYNSLNGMKTQVDALEKTANNVANITTPGYKTPETAAADEVMDKVDIKWSGVDASKEMTDMTVEKRAFQFNVAALKAQDEMLGTLIDLKG
;
A
#
# COMPACT_ATOMS: atom_id res chain seq x y z
N MET A 1 16.74 1.68 20.15
CA MET A 1 15.98 0.68 19.37
C MET A 1 14.48 0.93 19.40
N ILE A 2 13.85 1.17 20.56
CA ILE A 2 12.39 1.36 20.67
C ILE A 2 11.86 2.54 19.81
N GLN A 3 12.53 3.71 19.83
CA GLN A 3 12.12 4.85 19.00
C GLN A 3 12.35 4.61 17.48
N GLY A 4 13.42 3.90 17.11
CA GLY A 4 13.69 3.55 15.72
C GLY A 4 12.68 2.54 15.17
N LEU A 5 12.33 1.53 15.98
CA LEU A 5 11.26 0.59 15.67
C LEU A 5 9.91 1.31 15.58
N TYR A 6 9.60 2.23 16.49
CA TYR A 6 8.37 3.01 16.46
C TYR A 6 8.22 3.84 15.17
N ASN A 7 9.30 4.49 14.72
CA ASN A 7 9.32 5.25 13.48
C ASN A 7 9.19 4.34 12.25
N SER A 8 9.87 3.19 12.24
CA SER A 8 9.75 2.18 11.19
C SER A 8 8.35 1.56 11.13
N LEU A 9 7.74 1.31 12.29
CA LEU A 9 6.41 0.73 12.42
C LEU A 9 5.32 1.71 11.98
N ASN A 10 5.49 3.01 12.25
CA ASN A 10 4.61 4.05 11.71
C ASN A 10 4.76 4.23 10.19
N GLY A 11 5.98 4.16 9.64
CA GLY A 11 6.19 4.17 8.19
C GLY A 11 5.58 2.93 7.51
N MET A 12 5.78 1.77 8.12
CA MET A 12 5.18 0.50 7.68
C MET A 12 3.65 0.55 7.74
N LYS A 13 3.08 1.16 8.79
CA LYS A 13 1.64 1.37 8.90
C LYS A 13 1.09 2.22 7.77
N THR A 14 1.72 3.35 7.44
CA THR A 14 1.26 4.18 6.30
C THR A 14 1.34 3.45 4.97
N GLN A 15 2.30 2.52 4.82
CA GLN A 15 2.44 1.69 3.64
C GLN A 15 1.37 0.59 3.57
N VAL A 16 0.96 0.04 4.71
CA VAL A 16 -0.20 -0.85 4.84
C VAL A 16 -1.50 -0.09 4.55
N ASP A 17 -1.66 1.13 5.06
CA ASP A 17 -2.84 1.96 4.83
C ASP A 17 -2.99 2.32 3.32
N ALA A 18 -1.87 2.56 2.63
CA ALA A 18 -1.86 2.77 1.18
C ALA A 18 -2.27 1.51 0.41
N LEU A 19 -1.73 0.36 0.82
CA LEU A 19 -2.11 -0.97 0.31
C LEU A 19 -3.60 -1.27 0.49
N GLU A 20 -4.18 -0.88 1.63
CA GLU A 20 -5.61 -1.06 1.89
C GLU A 20 -6.46 -0.19 0.96
N LYS A 21 -6.02 1.03 0.65
CA LYS A 21 -6.74 1.90 -0.30
C LYS A 21 -6.70 1.35 -1.72
N THR A 22 -5.52 0.96 -2.22
CA THR A 22 -5.39 0.37 -3.56
C THR A 22 -6.12 -0.97 -3.63
N ALA A 23 -6.07 -1.79 -2.58
CA ALA A 23 -6.83 -3.04 -2.48
C ALA A 23 -8.35 -2.82 -2.50
N ASN A 24 -8.86 -1.81 -1.79
CA ASN A 24 -10.28 -1.47 -1.83
C ASN A 24 -10.71 -0.97 -3.22
N ASN A 25 -9.85 -0.23 -3.93
CA ASN A 25 -10.10 0.20 -5.29
C ASN A 25 -10.14 -0.99 -6.28
N VAL A 26 -9.18 -1.91 -6.18
CA VAL A 26 -9.16 -3.15 -6.99
C VAL A 26 -10.34 -4.06 -6.67
N ALA A 27 -10.72 -4.20 -5.40
CA ALA A 27 -11.84 -5.05 -4.98
C ALA A 27 -13.19 -4.53 -5.50
N ASN A 28 -13.37 -3.20 -5.48
CA ASN A 28 -14.63 -2.57 -5.89
C ASN A 28 -14.65 -2.19 -7.37
N ILE A 29 -13.67 -2.61 -8.18
CA ILE A 29 -13.60 -2.26 -9.60
C ILE A 29 -14.80 -2.76 -10.42
N THR A 30 -15.35 -3.91 -10.04
CA THR A 30 -16.52 -4.52 -10.68
C THR A 30 -17.84 -4.04 -10.07
N THR A 31 -17.80 -3.23 -9.02
CA THR A 31 -19.00 -2.68 -8.37
C THR A 31 -19.46 -1.46 -9.15
N PRO A 32 -20.66 -1.50 -9.78
CA PRO A 32 -21.18 -0.35 -10.51
C PRO A 32 -21.35 0.86 -9.57
N GLY A 33 -20.89 2.04 -9.99
CA GLY A 33 -21.00 3.27 -9.21
C GLY A 33 -19.94 3.47 -8.12
N TYR A 34 -18.97 2.56 -7.96
CA TYR A 34 -17.81 2.81 -7.11
C TYR A 34 -16.95 3.95 -7.67
N LYS A 35 -16.71 4.98 -6.86
CA LYS A 35 -15.80 6.10 -7.13
C LYS A 35 -14.65 6.05 -6.14
N THR A 36 -13.42 6.21 -6.60
CA THR A 36 -12.30 6.36 -5.66
C THR A 36 -12.45 7.70 -4.92
N PRO A 37 -12.03 7.78 -3.65
CA PRO A 37 -12.06 9.04 -2.91
C PRO A 37 -11.23 10.15 -3.57
N GLU A 38 -10.30 9.82 -4.47
CA GLU A 38 -9.47 10.75 -5.24
C GLU A 38 -10.17 11.30 -6.50
N THR A 39 -11.05 10.51 -7.12
CA THR A 39 -11.84 10.92 -8.31
C THR A 39 -13.20 11.53 -7.96
N ALA A 40 -13.69 11.33 -6.73
CA ALA A 40 -14.93 11.93 -6.25
C ALA A 40 -14.91 13.47 -6.23
N ALA A 41 -13.73 14.09 -6.10
CA ALA A 41 -13.58 15.54 -6.06
C ALA A 41 -13.57 16.22 -7.46
N ALA A 42 -13.30 15.46 -8.53
CA ALA A 42 -13.12 16.01 -9.89
C ALA A 42 -14.31 15.77 -10.83
N ASP A 43 -15.29 14.96 -10.43
CA ASP A 43 -16.28 14.38 -11.34
C ASP A 43 -17.74 14.80 -11.01
N GLU A 44 -17.94 16.04 -10.57
CA GLU A 44 -19.27 16.62 -10.31
C GLU A 44 -20.02 17.01 -11.60
N VAL A 45 -19.50 16.66 -12.78
CA VAL A 45 -20.11 16.97 -14.07
C VAL A 45 -20.16 15.73 -14.95
N MET A 46 -21.14 14.85 -14.75
CA MET A 46 -21.80 14.07 -15.82
C MET A 46 -22.96 13.26 -15.21
N ASP A 47 -24.10 13.94 -15.12
CA ASP A 47 -25.44 13.39 -14.93
C ASP A 47 -25.85 12.51 -16.13
N LYS A 48 -26.70 11.51 -15.82
CA LYS A 48 -27.54 10.67 -16.68
C LYS A 48 -26.98 9.33 -17.16
N VAL A 49 -27.48 8.28 -16.49
CA VAL A 49 -27.89 6.98 -17.05
C VAL A 49 -26.90 6.36 -18.03
N ASP A 50 -25.79 5.87 -17.49
CA ASP A 50 -25.06 4.76 -18.07
C ASP A 50 -24.54 3.92 -16.91
N ILE A 51 -24.60 2.60 -17.06
CA ILE A 51 -24.00 1.64 -16.14
C ILE A 51 -22.48 1.76 -16.32
N LYS A 52 -21.91 2.89 -15.91
CA LYS A 52 -20.47 3.12 -15.96
C LYS A 52 -19.85 2.18 -14.94
N TRP A 53 -19.14 1.19 -15.47
CA TRP A 53 -18.13 0.44 -14.76
C TRP A 53 -17.29 1.40 -13.94
N SER A 54 -16.86 0.98 -12.75
CA SER A 54 -16.16 1.86 -11.80
C SER A 54 -15.09 2.69 -12.52
N GLY A 55 -14.93 3.95 -12.14
CA GLY A 55 -13.93 4.85 -12.73
C GLY A 55 -12.49 4.47 -12.39
N VAL A 56 -12.25 3.21 -11.98
CA VAL A 56 -10.97 2.68 -11.49
C VAL A 56 -10.28 1.91 -12.61
N ASP A 57 -9.05 2.30 -12.94
CA ASP A 57 -8.21 1.54 -13.88
C ASP A 57 -7.50 0.39 -13.13
N ALA A 58 -7.90 -0.84 -13.44
CA ALA A 58 -7.34 -2.06 -12.86
C ALA A 58 -5.83 -2.14 -13.06
N SER A 59 -5.34 -1.76 -14.24
CA SER A 59 -3.93 -1.92 -14.60
C SER A 59 -3.06 -1.02 -13.74
N LYS A 60 -3.50 0.23 -13.54
CA LYS A 60 -2.83 1.21 -12.70
C LYS A 60 -2.83 0.79 -11.23
N GLU A 61 -4.00 0.42 -10.70
CA GLU A 61 -4.12 0.03 -9.29
C GLU A 61 -3.37 -1.28 -8.98
N MET A 62 -3.32 -2.24 -9.91
CA MET A 62 -2.51 -3.46 -9.76
C MET A 62 -1.01 -3.17 -9.78
N THR A 63 -0.55 -2.24 -10.61
CA THR A 63 0.86 -1.82 -10.61
C THR A 63 1.23 -1.04 -9.35
N ASP A 64 0.36 -0.15 -8.89
CA ASP A 64 0.56 0.63 -7.66
C ASP A 64 0.60 -0.30 -6.45
N MET A 65 -0.34 -1.25 -6.34
CA MET A 65 -0.32 -2.30 -5.32
C MET A 65 0.94 -3.17 -5.37
N THR A 66 1.46 -3.47 -6.57
CA THR A 66 2.67 -4.26 -6.73
C THR A 66 3.90 -3.51 -6.22
N VAL A 67 4.01 -2.21 -6.54
CA VAL A 67 5.10 -1.35 -6.06
C VAL A 67 5.05 -1.20 -4.55
N GLU A 68 3.86 -0.97 -3.98
CA GLU A 68 3.66 -0.86 -2.54
C GLU A 68 4.02 -2.14 -1.78
N LYS A 69 3.58 -3.32 -2.28
CA LYS A 69 3.95 -4.63 -1.71
C LYS A 69 5.45 -4.86 -1.75
N ARG A 70 6.13 -4.48 -2.84
CA ARG A 70 7.58 -4.64 -2.98
C ARG A 70 8.34 -3.72 -2.03
N ALA A 71 7.90 -2.48 -1.89
CA ALA A 71 8.51 -1.54 -0.97
C ALA A 71 8.32 -1.96 0.51
N PHE A 72 7.15 -2.50 0.87
CA PHE A 72 6.93 -3.10 2.20
C PHE A 72 7.84 -4.31 2.44
N GLN A 73 7.91 -5.24 1.48
CA GLN A 73 8.77 -6.41 1.57
C GLN A 73 10.26 -6.04 1.66
N PHE A 74 10.70 -5.01 0.95
CA PHE A 74 12.06 -4.49 1.03
C PHE A 74 12.37 -3.93 2.43
N ASN A 75 11.46 -3.12 2.99
CA ASN A 75 11.62 -2.58 4.34
C ASN A 75 11.71 -3.70 5.40
N VAL A 76 10.87 -4.74 5.29
CA VAL A 76 10.92 -5.91 6.18
C VAL A 76 12.20 -6.72 5.97
N ALA A 77 12.66 -6.91 4.72
CA ALA A 77 13.89 -7.63 4.42
C ALA A 77 15.13 -6.87 4.96
N ALA A 78 15.15 -5.54 4.86
CA ALA A 78 16.21 -4.71 5.42
C ALA A 78 16.25 -4.79 6.96
N LEU A 79 15.09 -4.78 7.62
CA LEU A 79 15.00 -4.99 9.06
C LEU A 79 15.48 -6.38 9.50
N LYS A 80 15.11 -7.44 8.76
CA LYS A 80 15.58 -8.80 9.02
C LYS A 80 17.09 -8.94 8.80
N ALA A 81 17.63 -8.38 7.72
CA ALA A 81 19.06 -8.39 7.47
C ALA A 81 19.85 -7.61 8.54
N GLN A 82 19.28 -6.52 9.05
CA GLN A 82 19.86 -5.79 10.17
C GLN A 82 19.90 -6.63 11.45
N ASP A 83 18.84 -7.38 11.74
CA ASP A 83 18.77 -8.27 12.91
C ASP A 83 19.70 -9.48 12.79
N GLU A 84 19.77 -10.11 11.62
CA GLU A 84 20.70 -11.22 11.34
C GLU A 84 22.18 -10.76 11.43
N MET A 85 22.50 -9.57 10.91
CA MET A 85 23.84 -8.99 11.07
C MET A 85 24.17 -8.64 12.52
N LEU A 86 23.19 -8.18 13.30
CA LEU A 86 23.38 -7.95 14.74
C LEU A 86 23.56 -9.26 15.52
N GLY A 87 22.84 -10.32 15.14
CA GLY A 87 22.98 -11.66 15.72
C GLY A 87 24.36 -12.26 15.46
N THR A 88 24.84 -12.19 14.22
CA THR A 88 26.20 -12.68 13.87
C THR A 88 27.31 -11.86 14.54
N LEU A 89 27.13 -10.53 14.71
CA LEU A 89 28.07 -9.69 15.47
C LEU A 89 28.08 -9.98 16.98
N ILE A 90 26.94 -10.39 17.54
CA ILE A 90 26.84 -10.84 18.94
C ILE A 90 27.51 -12.21 19.12
N ASP A 91 27.29 -13.15 18.21
CA ASP A 91 27.93 -14.47 18.21
C ASP A 91 29.45 -14.41 17.98
N LEU A 92 29.96 -13.36 17.32
CA LEU A 92 31.41 -13.15 17.14
C LEU A 92 32.11 -12.54 18.35
N LYS A 93 31.36 -11.98 19.32
CA LYS A 93 31.91 -11.32 20.51
C LYS A 93 31.70 -12.13 21.80
N GLY A 94 30.79 -13.11 21.79
CA GLY A 94 30.64 -14.14 22.83
C GLY A 94 31.55 -15.34 22.59
#